data_AF-A0A401GCA7-F1
#
_entry.id   AF-A0A401GCA7-F1
#
_cell.length_a   1.000
_cell.length_b   1.000
_cell.length_c   1.000
_cell.angle_alpha   90.00
_cell.angle_beta   90.00
_cell.angle_gamma   90.00
#
_symmetry.space_group_name_H-M   'P 1'
#
loop_
_entity.id
_entity.type
_entity.pdbx_description
1 polymer ?
#
loop_
_entity_poly.entity_id
_entity_poly.type
_entity_poly.pdbx_seq_one_letter_code
_entity_poly.pdbx_strand_id
1 'polypeptide(L)'
;MTIPKTLPECWGHRGASAAYPENTLASFEAAIRDGAEGIESDVHVSVDDVVIMFHDPSLDRTTNGKGLIREQNWYGPEGMEHLRTIKEPKQSIPTFAETVALLMKPENRHVQFNIDVKVQNTPVRLFALMHAIISAQPEWETALAPRILLGLWHPCFLPHAKEHLPYLRRSYIGVSTKVARTFFWDDCEVFSILFVELTTYDGEKFRQECKAAGKKIMVWTVNDPEQMVEAVRWGVDVILTDVTKVWLDLRKALRADFENTAAKHGRSFLWTTWWYYFPVRLLIYYVVMYRLQSSKGPFRVIEADTAVAA
;
A
#
# COMPACT_ATOMS: atom_id res chain seq x y z
N MET A 1 17.09 -19.66 -17.94
CA MET A 1 17.03 -18.93 -16.65
C MET A 1 16.30 -19.83 -15.67
N THR A 2 16.78 -20.01 -14.45
CA THR A 2 16.09 -20.85 -13.47
C THR A 2 14.78 -20.19 -13.04
N ILE A 3 13.68 -20.95 -13.06
CA ILE A 3 12.36 -20.50 -12.61
C ILE A 3 12.49 -19.94 -11.19
N PRO A 4 11.97 -18.73 -10.87
CA PRO A 4 11.92 -18.26 -9.50
C PRO A 4 11.21 -19.30 -8.64
N LYS A 5 11.83 -19.74 -7.54
CA LYS A 5 11.25 -20.79 -6.66
C LYS A 5 9.85 -20.42 -6.15
N THR A 6 9.56 -19.12 -6.07
CA THR A 6 8.26 -18.56 -5.68
C THR A 6 7.93 -17.38 -6.61
N LEU A 7 6.70 -17.34 -7.13
CA LEU A 7 6.19 -16.19 -7.88
C LEU A 7 5.59 -15.17 -6.89
N PRO A 8 5.55 -13.87 -7.24
CA PRO A 8 5.01 -12.83 -6.37
C PRO A 8 3.57 -13.11 -5.93
N GLU A 9 3.24 -12.69 -4.70
CA GLU A 9 1.86 -12.61 -4.22
C GLU A 9 1.07 -11.56 -5.01
N CYS A 10 -0.25 -11.73 -5.05
CA CYS A 10 -1.19 -10.78 -5.63
C CYS A 10 -1.84 -9.99 -4.51
N TRP A 11 -1.57 -8.68 -4.45
CA TRP A 11 -2.22 -7.80 -3.48
C TRP A 11 -3.05 -6.75 -4.22
N GLY A 12 -4.33 -6.61 -3.87
CA GLY A 12 -5.24 -5.68 -4.53
C GLY A 12 -4.99 -4.24 -4.10
N HIS A 13 -4.52 -3.38 -5.01
CA HIS A 13 -4.33 -1.94 -4.76
C HIS A 13 -5.70 -1.26 -4.61
N ARG A 14 -6.01 -0.83 -3.38
CA ARG A 14 -7.35 -0.35 -3.01
C ARG A 14 -8.45 -1.39 -3.30
N GLY A 15 -8.09 -2.68 -3.19
CA GLY A 15 -8.89 -3.84 -3.63
C GLY A 15 -8.76 -4.14 -5.13
N ALA A 16 -9.79 -4.70 -5.76
CA ALA A 16 -9.89 -4.88 -7.21
C ALA A 16 -10.39 -3.59 -7.91
N SER A 17 -9.66 -2.49 -7.71
CA SER A 17 -10.11 -1.12 -8.00
C SER A 17 -10.30 -0.80 -9.49
N ALA A 18 -9.78 -1.64 -10.41
CA ALA A 18 -10.10 -1.54 -11.83
C ALA A 18 -11.55 -1.94 -12.10
N ALA A 19 -12.06 -2.97 -11.41
CA ALA A 19 -13.43 -3.49 -11.59
C ALA A 19 -14.45 -2.79 -10.67
N TYR A 20 -14.07 -2.51 -9.43
CA TYR A 20 -14.95 -1.94 -8.40
C TYR A 20 -14.50 -0.53 -7.99
N PRO A 21 -15.31 0.25 -7.26
CA PRO A 21 -14.85 1.52 -6.71
C PRO A 21 -13.71 1.29 -5.71
N GLU A 22 -12.62 2.04 -5.86
CA GLU A 22 -11.45 1.93 -4.98
C GLU A 22 -11.82 2.10 -3.50
N ASN A 23 -11.10 1.41 -2.61
CA ASN A 23 -11.28 1.49 -1.16
C ASN A 23 -12.74 1.23 -0.73
N THR A 24 -13.39 0.20 -1.29
CA THR A 24 -14.73 -0.25 -0.87
C THR A 24 -14.70 -1.71 -0.43
N LEU A 25 -15.65 -2.11 0.44
CA LEU A 25 -15.77 -3.52 0.85
C LEU A 25 -15.98 -4.43 -0.36
N ALA A 26 -16.78 -4.05 -1.37
CA ALA A 26 -16.93 -4.88 -2.57
C ALA A 26 -15.62 -5.01 -3.36
N SER A 27 -14.79 -3.95 -3.41
CA SER A 27 -13.47 -4.01 -4.05
C SER A 27 -12.54 -4.98 -3.31
N PHE A 28 -12.54 -4.95 -1.97
CA PHE A 28 -11.76 -5.86 -1.15
C PHE A 28 -12.25 -7.31 -1.28
N GLU A 29 -13.56 -7.53 -1.16
CA GLU A 29 -14.16 -8.86 -1.31
C GLU A 29 -13.95 -9.43 -2.72
N ALA A 30 -13.96 -8.60 -3.76
CA ALA A 30 -13.64 -9.02 -5.11
C ALA A 30 -12.18 -9.46 -5.26
N ALA A 31 -11.23 -8.69 -4.72
CA ALA A 31 -9.82 -9.08 -4.72
C ALA A 31 -9.59 -10.43 -4.00
N ILE A 32 -10.20 -10.61 -2.83
CA ILE A 32 -10.12 -11.87 -2.07
C ILE A 32 -10.75 -13.02 -2.88
N ARG A 33 -11.92 -12.79 -3.50
CA ARG A 33 -12.61 -13.79 -4.32
C ARG A 33 -11.82 -14.19 -5.56
N ASP A 34 -11.07 -13.27 -6.17
CA ASP A 34 -10.16 -13.58 -7.27
C ASP A 34 -9.04 -14.53 -6.82
N GLY A 35 -8.68 -14.49 -5.53
CA GLY A 35 -7.62 -15.28 -4.92
C GLY A 35 -6.38 -14.46 -4.54
N ALA A 36 -6.53 -13.15 -4.34
CA ALA A 36 -5.44 -12.30 -3.85
C ALA A 36 -5.05 -12.69 -2.42
N GLU A 37 -3.74 -12.82 -2.17
CA GLU A 37 -3.20 -13.12 -0.84
C GLU A 37 -3.23 -11.91 0.10
N GLY A 38 -3.42 -10.70 -0.45
CA GLY A 38 -3.55 -9.49 0.34
C GLY A 38 -4.40 -8.42 -0.32
N ILE A 39 -4.76 -7.43 0.48
CA ILE A 39 -5.37 -6.18 0.03
C ILE A 39 -4.54 -5.01 0.55
N GLU A 40 -4.56 -3.91 -0.17
CA GLU A 40 -4.00 -2.63 0.27
C GLU A 40 -5.12 -1.59 0.33
N SER A 41 -5.04 -0.71 1.32
CA SER A 41 -5.95 0.42 1.44
C SER A 41 -5.27 1.59 2.16
N ASP A 42 -5.89 2.75 2.02
CA ASP A 42 -5.41 4.04 2.48
C ASP A 42 -6.22 4.53 3.68
N VAL A 43 -5.60 5.17 4.67
CA VAL A 43 -6.33 5.61 5.88
C VAL A 43 -6.33 7.12 6.09
N HIS A 44 -7.49 7.66 6.46
CA HIS A 44 -7.67 9.01 7.03
C HIS A 44 -8.53 8.95 8.29
N VAL A 45 -8.51 10.02 9.07
CA VAL A 45 -9.34 10.17 10.28
C VAL A 45 -10.29 11.36 10.12
N SER A 46 -11.56 11.16 10.43
CA SER A 46 -12.58 12.22 10.49
C SER A 46 -12.37 13.14 11.71
N VAL A 47 -13.18 14.20 11.83
CA VAL A 47 -13.15 15.10 13.00
C VAL A 47 -13.55 14.36 14.28
N ASP A 48 -14.54 13.48 14.20
CA ASP A 48 -15.10 12.67 15.29
C ASP A 48 -14.44 11.28 15.43
N ASP A 49 -13.14 11.19 15.13
CA ASP A 49 -12.28 10.04 15.44
C ASP A 49 -12.61 8.71 14.72
N VAL A 50 -13.32 8.76 13.59
CA VAL A 50 -13.54 7.57 12.76
C VAL A 50 -12.42 7.41 11.75
N VAL A 51 -11.74 6.26 11.79
CA VAL A 51 -10.72 5.90 10.80
C VAL A 51 -11.42 5.31 9.57
N ILE A 52 -11.20 5.91 8.40
CA ILE A 52 -11.88 5.56 7.14
C ILE A 52 -10.90 5.13 6.05
N MET A 53 -11.34 4.22 5.19
CA MET A 53 -10.58 3.68 4.08
C MET A 53 -10.75 4.60 2.86
N PHE A 54 -9.78 5.47 2.58
CA PHE A 54 -9.88 6.44 1.49
C PHE A 54 -8.52 6.98 1.05
N HIS A 55 -8.31 7.15 -0.26
CA HIS A 55 -6.98 7.54 -0.78
C HIS A 55 -6.68 9.03 -0.61
N ASP A 56 -7.49 9.88 -1.23
CA ASP A 56 -7.22 11.31 -1.30
C ASP A 56 -7.58 12.01 0.02
N PRO A 57 -6.93 13.11 0.38
CA PRO A 57 -7.34 13.89 1.55
C PRO A 57 -8.71 14.59 1.37
N SER A 58 -9.25 14.60 0.14
CA SER A 58 -10.51 15.26 -0.26
C SER A 58 -11.47 14.25 -0.88
N LEU A 59 -12.76 14.40 -0.61
CA LEU A 59 -13.82 13.49 -1.05
C LEU A 59 -14.16 13.57 -2.55
N ASP A 60 -13.69 14.63 -3.21
CA ASP A 60 -14.18 15.15 -4.49
C ASP A 60 -14.07 14.20 -5.68
N ARG A 61 -13.01 13.39 -5.74
CA ARG A 61 -12.68 12.59 -6.95
C ARG A 61 -13.56 11.35 -7.07
N THR A 62 -13.84 10.68 -5.96
CA THR A 62 -14.41 9.32 -5.98
C THR A 62 -15.77 9.20 -5.32
N THR A 63 -16.27 10.27 -4.71
CA THR A 63 -17.59 10.29 -4.03
C THR A 63 -18.45 11.46 -4.47
N ASN A 64 -19.73 11.41 -4.13
CA ASN A 64 -20.65 12.54 -4.28
C ASN A 64 -20.44 13.67 -3.26
N GLY A 65 -19.49 13.54 -2.31
CA GLY A 65 -19.13 14.56 -1.34
C GLY A 65 -18.09 15.56 -1.86
N LYS A 66 -17.77 16.56 -1.03
CA LYS A 66 -16.81 17.62 -1.33
C LYS A 66 -15.98 17.98 -0.10
N GLY A 67 -14.79 18.51 -0.33
CA GLY A 67 -13.94 19.06 0.73
C GLY A 67 -13.10 18.02 1.46
N LEU A 68 -12.34 18.50 2.44
CA LEU A 68 -11.33 17.72 3.14
C LEU A 68 -11.94 16.81 4.22
N ILE A 69 -11.46 15.58 4.29
CA ILE A 69 -11.91 14.57 5.26
C ILE A 69 -11.64 15.04 6.70
N ARG A 70 -10.45 15.60 6.94
CA ARG A 70 -10.00 16.06 8.27
C ARG A 70 -10.83 17.21 8.85
N GLU A 71 -11.75 17.79 8.06
CA GLU A 71 -12.58 18.94 8.41
C GLU A 71 -14.05 18.56 8.58
N GLN A 72 -14.39 17.26 8.47
CA GLN A 72 -15.77 16.76 8.47
C GLN A 72 -15.97 15.65 9.50
N ASN A 73 -17.18 15.60 10.06
CA ASN A 73 -17.62 14.50 10.90
C ASN A 73 -18.02 13.30 10.03
N TRP A 74 -17.79 12.11 10.57
CA TRP A 74 -18.31 10.88 10.00
C TRP A 74 -19.80 10.75 10.27
N TYR A 75 -20.22 10.98 11.52
CA TYR A 75 -21.60 10.83 11.96
C TYR A 75 -22.42 12.12 11.82
N GLY A 76 -23.74 11.92 11.73
CA GLY A 76 -24.74 13.00 11.82
C GLY A 76 -25.48 13.26 10.52
N PRO A 77 -26.44 14.20 10.50
CA PRO A 77 -27.33 14.40 9.34
C PRO A 77 -26.61 14.74 8.03
N GLU A 78 -25.46 15.40 8.13
CA GLU A 78 -24.58 15.74 7.01
C GLU A 78 -23.25 14.95 7.07
N GLY A 79 -23.23 13.87 7.83
CA GLY A 79 -22.05 13.04 8.07
C GLY A 79 -21.59 12.29 6.83
N MET A 80 -20.28 12.02 6.76
CA MET A 80 -19.68 11.28 5.65
C MET A 80 -20.24 9.86 5.48
N GLU A 81 -20.87 9.27 6.50
CA GLU A 81 -21.53 7.95 6.44
C GLU A 81 -22.63 7.85 5.36
N HIS A 82 -23.19 8.99 4.95
CA HIS A 82 -24.22 9.08 3.91
C HIS A 82 -23.64 9.21 2.49
N LEU A 83 -22.34 9.44 2.35
CA LEU A 83 -21.70 9.60 1.05
C LEU A 83 -21.63 8.27 0.31
N ARG A 84 -21.62 8.36 -1.02
CA ARG A 84 -21.54 7.21 -1.91
C ARG A 84 -20.47 7.42 -2.96
N THR A 85 -19.82 6.33 -3.36
CA THR A 85 -18.89 6.33 -4.48
C THR A 85 -19.57 6.78 -5.77
N ILE A 86 -18.82 7.42 -6.67
CA ILE A 86 -19.31 7.80 -8.00
C ILE A 86 -19.33 6.57 -8.93
N LYS A 87 -18.26 5.77 -8.89
CA LYS A 87 -18.14 4.54 -9.67
C LYS A 87 -19.14 3.50 -9.16
N GLU A 88 -19.71 2.72 -10.09
CA GLU A 88 -20.61 1.63 -9.78
C GLU A 88 -19.86 0.35 -9.34
N PRO A 89 -20.47 -0.50 -8.48
CA PRO A 89 -21.71 -0.24 -7.76
C PRO A 89 -21.51 0.80 -6.65
N LYS A 90 -22.40 1.80 -6.57
CA LYS A 90 -22.33 2.85 -5.54
C LYS A 90 -22.36 2.25 -4.14
N GLN A 91 -21.36 2.59 -3.33
CA GLN A 91 -21.20 2.08 -1.97
C GLN A 91 -20.81 3.18 -1.00
N SER A 92 -21.03 2.93 0.29
CA SER A 92 -20.48 3.76 1.37
C SER A 92 -18.95 3.65 1.41
N ILE A 93 -18.31 4.67 1.98
CA ILE A 93 -16.90 4.61 2.36
C ILE A 93 -16.77 3.60 3.51
N PRO A 94 -15.89 2.58 3.45
CA PRO A 94 -15.68 1.68 4.58
C PRO A 94 -14.89 2.37 5.70
N THR A 95 -15.22 2.02 6.92
CA THR A 95 -14.38 2.30 8.08
C THR A 95 -13.26 1.27 8.22
N PHE A 96 -12.24 1.60 9.01
CA PHE A 96 -11.19 0.65 9.39
C PHE A 96 -11.78 -0.53 10.18
N ALA A 97 -12.76 -0.25 11.06
CA ALA A 97 -13.44 -1.26 11.85
C ALA A 97 -14.19 -2.28 10.97
N GLU A 98 -14.92 -1.82 9.95
CA GLU A 98 -15.59 -2.71 8.99
C GLU A 98 -14.60 -3.53 8.17
N THR A 99 -13.46 -2.94 7.81
CA THR A 99 -12.39 -3.63 7.09
C THR A 99 -11.71 -4.69 7.95
N VAL A 100 -11.46 -4.39 9.23
CA VAL A 100 -10.98 -5.37 10.22
C VAL A 100 -12.01 -6.50 10.40
N ALA A 101 -13.30 -6.18 10.50
CA ALA A 101 -14.35 -7.18 10.57
C ALA A 101 -14.36 -8.10 9.33
N LEU A 102 -14.17 -7.54 8.13
CA LEU A 102 -14.01 -8.32 6.90
C LEU A 102 -12.81 -9.28 6.98
N LEU A 103 -11.67 -8.83 7.48
CA LEU A 103 -10.45 -9.65 7.64
C LEU A 103 -10.57 -10.72 8.72
N MET A 104 -11.47 -10.54 9.68
CA MET A 104 -11.71 -11.48 10.79
C MET A 104 -12.71 -12.58 10.43
N LYS A 105 -13.45 -12.46 9.32
CA LYS A 105 -14.29 -13.55 8.80
C LYS A 105 -13.46 -14.83 8.62
N PRO A 106 -13.95 -16.03 9.03
CA PRO A 106 -13.18 -17.27 8.99
C PRO A 106 -12.54 -17.57 7.62
N GLU A 107 -13.28 -17.34 6.55
CA GLU A 107 -12.84 -17.51 5.17
C GLU A 107 -11.69 -16.57 4.76
N ASN A 108 -11.56 -15.42 5.43
CA ASN A 108 -10.59 -14.36 5.11
C ASN A 108 -9.37 -14.35 6.02
N ARG A 109 -9.24 -15.31 6.96
CA ARG A 109 -8.11 -15.38 7.91
C ARG A 109 -6.74 -15.57 7.25
N HIS A 110 -6.70 -15.93 5.98
CA HIS A 110 -5.47 -16.07 5.19
C HIS A 110 -5.01 -14.75 4.55
N VAL A 111 -5.87 -13.73 4.50
CA VAL A 111 -5.61 -12.47 3.76
C VAL A 111 -4.74 -11.53 4.59
N GLN A 112 -3.68 -11.00 3.96
CA GLN A 112 -2.84 -9.93 4.50
C GLN A 112 -3.41 -8.55 4.18
N PHE A 113 -3.09 -7.55 5.01
CA PHE A 113 -3.57 -6.18 4.84
C PHE A 113 -2.43 -5.17 4.91
N ASN A 114 -2.16 -4.50 3.78
CA ASN A 114 -1.29 -3.32 3.74
C ASN A 114 -2.10 -2.05 4.01
N ILE A 115 -1.62 -1.21 4.93
CA ILE A 115 -2.26 0.05 5.27
C ILE A 115 -1.35 1.19 4.84
N ASP A 116 -1.70 1.91 3.79
CA ASP A 116 -1.03 3.16 3.41
C ASP A 116 -1.45 4.28 4.38
N VAL A 117 -0.51 4.64 5.27
CA VAL A 117 -0.67 5.74 6.21
C VAL A 117 -0.40 7.06 5.51
N LYS A 118 -1.49 7.77 5.17
CA LYS A 118 -1.41 9.07 4.52
C LYS A 118 -0.78 10.11 5.43
N VAL A 119 0.14 10.89 4.87
CA VAL A 119 0.95 11.87 5.61
C VAL A 119 0.13 13.00 6.23
N GLN A 120 -1.12 13.22 5.80
CA GLN A 120 -2.00 14.24 6.38
C GLN A 120 -2.46 13.90 7.80
N ASN A 121 -2.36 12.63 8.21
CA ASN A 121 -2.78 12.19 9.54
C ASN A 121 -1.82 12.68 10.64
N THR A 122 -2.37 12.82 11.84
CA THR A 122 -1.57 12.96 13.07
C THR A 122 -1.21 11.55 13.58
N PRO A 123 0.09 11.17 13.62
CA PRO A 123 0.49 9.79 13.89
C PRO A 123 -0.05 9.24 15.22
N VAL A 124 0.11 9.99 16.31
CA VAL A 124 -0.35 9.61 17.65
C VAL A 124 -1.85 9.32 17.65
N ARG A 125 -2.66 10.25 17.11
CA ARG A 125 -4.12 10.12 17.03
C ARG A 125 -4.52 8.89 16.21
N LEU A 126 -4.01 8.77 14.99
CA LEU A 126 -4.35 7.67 14.09
C LEU A 126 -3.97 6.31 14.69
N PHE A 127 -2.75 6.18 15.20
CA PHE A 127 -2.26 4.90 15.71
C PHE A 127 -2.94 4.47 17.01
N ALA A 128 -3.31 5.41 17.88
CA ALA A 128 -4.13 5.10 19.05
C ALA A 128 -5.52 4.56 18.66
N LEU A 129 -6.18 5.19 17.67
CA LEU A 129 -7.48 4.72 17.17
C LEU A 129 -7.37 3.34 16.50
N MET A 130 -6.34 3.13 15.67
CA MET A 130 -6.08 1.83 15.06
C MET A 130 -5.79 0.76 16.11
N HIS A 131 -5.01 1.08 17.14
CA HIS A 131 -4.73 0.17 18.24
C HIS A 131 -6.02 -0.24 18.96
N ALA A 132 -6.89 0.71 19.29
CA ALA A 132 -8.17 0.42 19.94
C ALA A 132 -9.04 -0.52 19.08
N ILE A 133 -9.11 -0.31 17.77
CA ILE A 133 -9.90 -1.14 16.85
C ILE A 133 -9.31 -2.55 16.71
N ILE A 134 -7.98 -2.67 16.59
CA ILE A 134 -7.28 -3.95 16.45
C ILE A 134 -7.40 -4.76 17.75
N SER A 135 -7.07 -4.15 18.89
CA SER A 135 -7.03 -4.81 20.20
C SER A 135 -8.40 -5.22 20.73
N ALA A 136 -9.47 -4.64 20.20
CA ALA A 136 -10.85 -5.05 20.49
C ALA A 136 -11.23 -6.39 19.84
N GLN A 137 -10.46 -6.89 18.86
CA GLN A 137 -10.76 -8.17 18.19
C GLN A 137 -10.31 -9.37 19.03
N PRO A 138 -11.03 -10.50 18.98
CA PRO A 138 -10.59 -11.73 19.64
C PRO A 138 -9.31 -12.24 19.01
N GLU A 139 -8.38 -12.70 19.84
CA GLU A 139 -7.09 -13.27 19.40
C GLU A 139 -6.29 -12.34 18.49
N TRP A 140 -6.46 -11.01 18.61
CA TRP A 140 -5.88 -10.06 17.68
C TRP A 140 -4.36 -10.18 17.55
N GLU A 141 -3.65 -10.51 18.64
CA GLU A 141 -2.19 -10.65 18.65
C GLU A 141 -1.68 -11.76 17.73
N THR A 142 -2.45 -12.84 17.57
CA THR A 142 -2.04 -14.03 16.81
C THR A 142 -2.80 -14.15 15.48
N ALA A 143 -4.08 -13.77 15.46
CA ALA A 143 -4.97 -13.95 14.32
C ALA A 143 -5.08 -12.71 13.42
N LEU A 144 -4.74 -11.50 13.90
CA LEU A 144 -4.91 -10.26 13.13
C LEU A 144 -3.61 -9.49 12.92
N ALA A 145 -2.93 -9.10 14.00
CA ALA A 145 -1.73 -8.27 13.99
C ALA A 145 -0.63 -8.77 13.03
N PRO A 146 -0.29 -10.08 12.98
CA PRO A 146 0.76 -10.57 12.07
C PRO A 146 0.43 -10.35 10.58
N ARG A 147 -0.86 -10.21 10.25
CA ARG A 147 -1.35 -10.02 8.88
C ARG A 147 -1.39 -8.56 8.45
N ILE A 148 -1.23 -7.61 9.37
CA ILE A 148 -1.27 -6.19 9.06
C ILE A 148 0.15 -5.65 8.84
N LEU A 149 0.33 -4.92 7.75
CA LEU A 149 1.56 -4.22 7.37
C LEU A 149 1.29 -2.71 7.32
N LEU A 150 1.99 -1.94 8.14
CA LEU A 150 1.92 -0.47 8.14
C LEU A 150 2.84 0.11 7.07
N GLY A 151 2.26 0.78 6.08
CA GLY A 151 2.96 1.50 5.03
C GLY A 151 3.20 2.96 5.37
N LEU A 152 4.48 3.35 5.47
CA LEU A 152 4.88 4.68 5.92
C LEU A 152 5.64 5.43 4.83
N TRP A 153 5.20 6.66 4.55
CA TRP A 153 5.83 7.54 3.56
C TRP A 153 6.89 8.48 4.14
N HIS A 154 6.81 8.79 5.43
CA HIS A 154 7.63 9.80 6.09
C HIS A 154 8.20 9.28 7.42
N PRO A 155 9.51 9.45 7.70
CA PRO A 155 10.16 8.88 8.89
C PRO A 155 9.58 9.38 10.21
N CYS A 156 8.96 10.56 10.26
CA CYS A 156 8.24 11.06 11.44
C CYS A 156 7.15 10.14 11.99
N PHE A 157 6.65 9.19 11.20
CA PHE A 157 5.70 8.20 11.68
C PHE A 157 6.36 7.01 12.38
N LEU A 158 7.67 6.78 12.19
CA LEU A 158 8.37 5.59 12.72
C LEU A 158 8.36 5.51 14.25
N PRO A 159 8.71 6.56 15.02
CA PRO A 159 8.69 6.47 16.48
C PRO A 159 7.30 6.16 17.01
N HIS A 160 6.28 6.84 16.49
CA HIS A 160 4.89 6.64 16.90
C HIS A 160 4.36 5.26 16.50
N ALA A 161 4.77 4.74 15.34
CA ALA A 161 4.40 3.39 14.94
C ALA A 161 5.01 2.34 15.88
N LYS A 162 6.27 2.53 16.29
CA LYS A 162 6.94 1.65 17.28
C LYS A 162 6.31 1.76 18.66
N GLU A 163 5.91 2.95 19.08
CA GLU A 163 5.32 3.20 20.39
C GLU A 163 3.90 2.65 20.49
N HIS A 164 3.02 2.98 19.54
CA HIS A 164 1.59 2.65 19.64
C HIS A 164 1.21 1.33 18.97
N LEU A 165 1.97 0.88 17.98
CA LEU A 165 1.70 -0.34 17.21
C LEU A 165 2.97 -1.23 17.10
N PRO A 166 3.68 -1.53 18.22
CA PRO A 166 4.96 -2.25 18.19
C PRO A 166 4.85 -3.62 17.51
N TYR A 167 3.71 -4.27 17.67
CA TYR A 167 3.37 -5.60 17.16
C TYR A 167 3.11 -5.66 15.65
N LEU A 168 2.93 -4.51 14.97
CA LEU A 168 2.69 -4.49 13.53
C LEU A 168 4.01 -4.46 12.76
N ARG A 169 4.04 -5.19 11.65
CA ARG A 169 5.13 -5.08 10.68
C ARG A 169 5.05 -3.73 9.98
N ARG A 170 6.19 -3.21 9.53
CA ARG A 170 6.32 -1.90 8.90
C ARG A 170 6.95 -2.01 7.52
N SER A 171 6.46 -1.19 6.60
CA SER A 171 7.02 -0.99 5.28
C SER A 171 7.27 0.48 4.99
N TYR A 172 8.29 0.75 4.19
CA TYR A 172 8.44 2.05 3.54
C TYR A 172 7.65 2.03 2.24
N ILE A 173 6.75 3.00 2.06
CA ILE A 173 6.10 3.26 0.78
C ILE A 173 6.73 4.50 0.15
N GLY A 174 7.19 4.40 -1.09
CA GLY A 174 7.60 5.60 -1.81
C GLY A 174 8.27 5.42 -3.15
N VAL A 175 8.88 6.53 -3.60
CA VAL A 175 9.49 6.69 -4.92
C VAL A 175 11.01 6.90 -4.83
N SER A 176 11.64 6.51 -3.72
CA SER A 176 13.08 6.70 -3.54
C SER A 176 13.74 5.59 -2.74
N THR A 177 14.55 4.80 -3.44
CA THR A 177 15.48 3.82 -2.88
C THR A 177 16.51 4.44 -1.94
N LYS A 178 16.93 5.69 -2.20
CA LYS A 178 17.83 6.43 -1.29
C LYS A 178 17.15 6.72 0.04
N VAL A 179 15.90 7.19 0.03
CA VAL A 179 15.11 7.44 1.25
C VAL A 179 14.91 6.13 2.02
N ALA A 180 14.57 5.04 1.32
CA ALA A 180 14.44 3.71 1.90
C ALA A 180 15.70 3.32 2.69
N ARG A 181 16.87 3.39 2.05
CA ARG A 181 18.16 3.07 2.68
C ARG A 181 18.52 3.98 3.86
N THR A 182 18.22 5.27 3.73
CA THR A 182 18.70 6.27 4.70
C THR A 182 17.83 6.31 5.96
N PHE A 183 16.52 6.15 5.83
CA PHE A 183 15.58 6.45 6.91
C PHE A 183 14.73 5.27 7.36
N PHE A 184 14.62 4.21 6.56
CA PHE A 184 13.69 3.10 6.83
C PHE A 184 14.38 1.73 6.88
N TRP A 185 15.67 1.66 6.56
CA TRP A 185 16.35 0.38 6.34
C TRP A 185 16.31 -0.54 7.57
N ASP A 186 16.56 0.02 8.74
CA ASP A 186 16.63 -0.75 9.99
C ASP A 186 15.25 -1.01 10.59
N ASP A 187 14.25 -0.20 10.23
CA ASP A 187 12.92 -0.23 10.86
C ASP A 187 11.84 -0.93 10.04
N CYS A 188 12.10 -1.16 8.75
CA CYS A 188 11.16 -1.80 7.83
C CYS A 188 11.70 -3.14 7.32
N GLU A 189 10.81 -4.13 7.28
CA GLU A 189 11.10 -5.45 6.70
C GLU A 189 10.73 -5.52 5.21
N VAL A 190 9.83 -4.63 4.79
CA VAL A 190 9.26 -4.59 3.44
C VAL A 190 9.47 -3.20 2.84
N PHE A 191 9.83 -3.14 1.56
CA PHE A 191 9.92 -1.90 0.79
C PHE A 191 8.91 -1.92 -0.35
N SER A 192 7.91 -1.06 -0.26
CA SER A 192 6.87 -0.86 -1.26
C SER A 192 7.23 0.30 -2.18
N ILE A 193 7.81 -0.01 -3.33
CA ILE A 193 8.43 0.98 -4.22
C ILE A 193 7.65 1.09 -5.53
N LEU A 194 7.50 2.31 -6.03
CA LEU A 194 6.96 2.57 -7.36
C LEU A 194 7.78 1.80 -8.43
N PHE A 195 7.10 1.01 -9.27
CA PHE A 195 7.73 0.11 -10.25
C PHE A 195 8.86 0.76 -11.06
N VAL A 196 8.63 1.98 -11.53
CA VAL A 196 9.57 2.71 -12.39
C VAL A 196 10.92 3.00 -11.71
N GLU A 197 10.94 3.15 -10.38
CA GLU A 197 12.18 3.43 -9.65
C GLU A 197 13.08 2.19 -9.58
N LEU A 198 12.46 1.02 -9.62
CA LEU A 198 13.15 -0.26 -9.66
C LEU A 198 13.75 -0.53 -11.05
N THR A 199 13.28 0.04 -12.16
CA THR A 199 13.88 -0.27 -13.48
C THR A 199 15.29 0.28 -13.69
N THR A 200 15.78 1.11 -12.77
CA THR A 200 17.09 1.74 -12.88
C THR A 200 18.27 0.88 -12.45
N TYR A 201 19.47 1.36 -12.75
CA TYR A 201 20.70 0.85 -12.14
C TYR A 201 20.65 0.88 -10.60
N ASP A 202 20.22 2.00 -9.99
CA ASP A 202 20.12 2.07 -8.52
C ASP A 202 19.01 1.17 -7.97
N GLY A 203 17.92 1.01 -8.72
CA GLY A 203 16.81 0.10 -8.43
C GLY A 203 17.22 -1.38 -8.50
N GLU A 204 18.03 -1.77 -9.48
CA GLU A 204 18.65 -3.09 -9.57
C GLU A 204 19.57 -3.34 -8.37
N LYS A 205 20.43 -2.35 -8.05
CA LYS A 205 21.27 -2.43 -6.85
C LYS A 205 20.43 -2.58 -5.58
N PHE A 206 19.33 -1.82 -5.46
CA PHE A 206 18.41 -1.90 -4.33
C PHE A 206 17.77 -3.28 -4.20
N ARG A 207 17.35 -3.90 -5.32
CA ARG A 207 16.85 -5.29 -5.30
C ARG A 207 17.87 -6.27 -4.77
N GLN A 208 19.12 -6.15 -5.23
CA GLN A 208 20.20 -7.03 -4.80
C GLN A 208 20.51 -6.85 -3.30
N GLU A 209 20.52 -5.63 -2.80
CA GLU A 209 20.71 -5.31 -1.39
C GLU A 209 19.56 -5.86 -0.53
N CYS A 210 18.29 -5.66 -0.94
CA CYS A 210 17.14 -6.22 -0.23
C CYS A 210 17.22 -7.74 -0.15
N LYS A 211 17.53 -8.40 -1.28
CA LYS A 211 17.71 -9.86 -1.34
C LYS A 211 18.83 -10.33 -0.40
N ALA A 212 19.97 -9.66 -0.39
CA ALA A 212 21.10 -10.00 0.47
C ALA A 212 20.77 -9.80 1.96
N ALA A 213 19.96 -8.80 2.30
CA ALA A 213 19.54 -8.49 3.66
C ALA A 213 18.26 -9.22 4.12
N GLY A 214 17.66 -10.08 3.27
CA GLY A 214 16.40 -10.77 3.58
C GLY A 214 15.19 -9.84 3.66
N LYS A 215 15.28 -8.64 3.08
CA LYS A 215 14.18 -7.65 3.01
C LYS A 215 13.27 -7.97 1.82
N LYS A 216 11.97 -7.76 2.01
CA LYS A 216 10.96 -8.00 0.97
C LYS A 216 10.72 -6.77 0.11
N ILE A 217 10.37 -6.98 -1.15
CA ILE A 217 10.00 -5.92 -2.08
C ILE A 217 8.55 -6.12 -2.52
N MET A 218 7.75 -5.07 -2.32
CA MET A 218 6.45 -4.90 -2.92
C MET A 218 6.57 -3.84 -4.01
N VAL A 219 5.90 -4.05 -5.14
CA VAL A 219 5.95 -3.11 -6.26
C VAL A 219 4.55 -2.64 -6.63
N TRP A 220 4.40 -1.33 -6.81
CA TRP A 220 3.12 -0.69 -7.11
C TRP A 220 3.24 0.40 -8.18
N THR A 221 2.16 0.83 -8.82
CA THR A 221 0.98 -0.01 -9.12
C THR A 221 1.25 -0.69 -10.45
N VAL A 222 1.16 -2.02 -10.50
CA VAL A 222 1.53 -2.80 -11.69
C VAL A 222 0.28 -3.43 -12.29
N ASN A 223 -0.23 -2.82 -13.35
CA ASN A 223 -1.45 -3.28 -14.05
C ASN A 223 -1.16 -3.92 -15.42
N ASP A 224 0.01 -3.65 -15.97
CA ASP A 224 0.42 -4.14 -17.28
C ASP A 224 1.06 -5.54 -17.18
N PRO A 225 0.58 -6.55 -17.93
CA PRO A 225 1.20 -7.87 -17.99
C PRO A 225 2.70 -7.87 -18.28
N GLU A 226 3.21 -6.97 -19.13
CA GLU A 226 4.66 -6.90 -19.41
C GLU A 226 5.45 -6.49 -18.16
N GLN A 227 4.92 -5.54 -17.39
CA GLN A 227 5.49 -5.11 -16.13
C GLN A 227 5.36 -6.19 -15.04
N MET A 228 4.26 -6.94 -15.01
CA MET A 228 4.08 -8.08 -14.10
C MET A 228 5.13 -9.16 -14.35
N VAL A 229 5.36 -9.55 -15.62
CA VAL A 229 6.42 -10.52 -15.96
C VAL A 229 7.80 -9.96 -15.61
N GLU A 230 8.02 -8.66 -15.78
CA GLU A 230 9.29 -8.05 -15.37
C GLU A 230 9.50 -8.07 -13.86
N ALA A 231 8.47 -7.77 -13.07
CA ALA A 231 8.49 -7.91 -11.62
C ALA A 231 8.81 -9.36 -11.18
N VAL A 232 8.28 -10.36 -11.91
CA VAL A 232 8.63 -11.77 -11.69
C VAL A 232 10.11 -12.05 -11.97
N ARG A 233 10.65 -11.53 -13.07
CA ARG A 233 12.08 -11.68 -13.41
C ARG A 233 13.00 -11.05 -12.37
N TRP A 234 12.56 -9.96 -11.74
CA TRP A 234 13.26 -9.33 -10.62
C TRP A 234 13.17 -10.12 -9.32
N GLY A 235 12.21 -11.05 -9.21
CA GLY A 235 11.98 -11.82 -7.99
C GLY A 235 11.45 -10.97 -6.84
N VAL A 236 10.58 -10.01 -7.11
CA VAL A 236 9.87 -9.26 -6.06
C VAL A 236 8.92 -10.19 -5.28
N ASP A 237 8.56 -9.82 -4.06
CA ASP A 237 7.71 -10.64 -3.19
C ASP A 237 6.22 -10.41 -3.47
N VAL A 238 5.83 -9.17 -3.78
CA VAL A 238 4.43 -8.78 -3.95
C VAL A 238 4.25 -7.86 -5.15
N ILE A 239 3.24 -8.16 -5.97
CA ILE A 239 2.71 -7.24 -6.98
C ILE A 239 1.42 -6.62 -6.45
N LEU A 240 1.45 -5.29 -6.28
CA LEU A 240 0.27 -4.49 -5.94
C LEU A 240 -0.41 -4.01 -7.23
N THR A 241 -1.67 -4.40 -7.44
CA THR A 241 -2.35 -4.22 -8.74
C THR A 241 -3.83 -3.87 -8.58
N ASP A 242 -4.35 -3.06 -9.49
CA ASP A 242 -5.79 -2.76 -9.61
C ASP A 242 -6.56 -3.90 -10.28
N VAL A 243 -5.85 -4.76 -11.02
CA VAL A 243 -6.37 -5.84 -11.88
C VAL A 243 -5.96 -7.22 -11.35
N THR A 244 -6.39 -7.53 -10.13
CA THR A 244 -6.08 -8.77 -9.40
C THR A 244 -6.23 -10.04 -10.23
N LYS A 245 -7.35 -10.19 -10.94
CA LYS A 245 -7.61 -11.34 -11.82
C LYS A 245 -6.59 -11.48 -12.95
N VAL A 246 -6.15 -10.37 -13.56
CA VAL A 246 -5.16 -10.39 -14.65
C VAL A 246 -3.83 -10.96 -14.15
N TRP A 247 -3.37 -10.49 -12.99
CA TRP A 247 -2.14 -11.03 -12.40
C TRP A 247 -2.29 -12.50 -12.03
N LEU A 248 -3.40 -12.90 -11.40
CA LEU A 248 -3.61 -14.28 -10.97
C LEU A 248 -3.69 -15.27 -12.14
N ASP A 249 -4.36 -14.91 -13.22
CA ASP A 249 -4.42 -15.71 -14.44
C ASP A 249 -3.04 -15.80 -15.12
N LEU A 250 -2.30 -14.68 -15.20
CA LEU A 250 -0.94 -14.66 -15.74
C LEU A 250 0.03 -15.48 -14.89
N ARG A 251 -0.07 -15.37 -13.55
CA ARG A 251 0.73 -16.15 -12.60
C ARG A 251 0.47 -17.64 -12.76
N LYS A 252 -0.78 -18.04 -12.99
CA LYS A 252 -1.13 -19.44 -13.31
C LYS A 252 -0.47 -19.91 -14.61
N ALA A 253 -0.48 -19.09 -15.66
CA ALA A 253 0.21 -19.40 -16.92
C ALA A 253 1.74 -19.52 -16.74
N LEU A 254 2.36 -18.60 -16.00
CA LEU A 254 3.79 -18.63 -15.67
C LEU A 254 4.19 -19.86 -14.84
N ARG A 255 3.32 -20.34 -13.94
CA ARG A 255 3.55 -21.60 -13.21
C ARG A 255 3.51 -22.83 -14.12
N ALA A 256 2.65 -22.81 -15.14
CA ALA A 256 2.51 -23.93 -16.07
C ALA A 256 3.68 -24.00 -17.06
N ASP A 257 4.08 -22.86 -17.64
CA ASP A 257 5.17 -22.78 -18.60
C ASP A 257 5.82 -21.39 -18.53
N PHE A 258 6.83 -21.28 -17.67
CA PHE A 258 7.51 -20.01 -17.42
C PHE A 258 8.21 -19.48 -18.66
N GLU A 259 9.00 -20.31 -19.34
CA GLU A 259 9.86 -19.86 -20.44
C GLU A 259 9.03 -19.34 -21.61
N ASN A 260 8.02 -20.10 -22.04
CA ASN A 260 7.16 -19.71 -23.16
C ASN A 260 6.27 -18.51 -22.80
N THR A 261 5.67 -18.52 -21.60
CA THR A 261 4.81 -17.40 -21.17
C THR A 261 5.62 -16.13 -21.04
N ALA A 262 6.76 -16.17 -20.34
CA ALA A 262 7.61 -15.00 -20.17
C ALA A 262 8.21 -14.50 -21.49
N ALA A 263 8.49 -15.37 -22.46
CA ALA A 263 9.01 -14.98 -23.77
C ALA A 263 8.01 -14.14 -24.59
N LYS A 264 6.70 -14.27 -24.33
CA LYS A 264 5.65 -13.46 -24.99
C LYS A 264 5.59 -12.03 -24.49
N HIS A 265 6.23 -11.72 -23.36
CA HIS A 265 6.21 -10.41 -22.74
C HIS A 265 7.58 -9.75 -22.82
N GLY A 266 7.66 -8.71 -23.64
CA GLY A 266 8.90 -8.00 -23.90
C GLY A 266 9.33 -7.10 -22.74
N ARG A 267 10.42 -6.36 -22.98
CA ARG A 267 10.87 -5.24 -22.13
C ARG A 267 10.89 -3.93 -22.90
N SER A 268 10.25 -3.88 -24.07
CA SER A 268 10.26 -2.71 -24.96
C SER A 268 9.68 -1.47 -24.28
N PHE A 269 8.71 -1.65 -23.37
CA PHE A 269 8.11 -0.58 -22.58
C PHE A 269 9.13 0.32 -21.86
N LEU A 270 10.30 -0.23 -21.47
CA LEU A 270 11.38 0.52 -20.81
C LEU A 270 11.94 1.65 -21.69
N TRP A 271 11.83 1.53 -23.01
CA TRP A 271 12.38 2.47 -23.99
C TRP A 271 11.32 3.09 -24.89
N THR A 272 10.11 2.53 -24.95
CA THR A 272 9.03 3.07 -25.80
C THR A 272 8.05 3.95 -25.01
N THR A 273 8.11 3.92 -23.68
CA THR A 273 7.22 4.71 -22.82
C THR A 273 8.02 5.77 -22.06
N TRP A 274 7.70 7.04 -22.34
CA TRP A 274 8.32 8.21 -21.71
C TRP A 274 8.28 8.19 -20.16
N TRP A 275 7.35 7.45 -19.56
CA TRP A 275 7.26 7.23 -18.10
C TRP A 275 8.56 6.72 -17.47
N TYR A 276 9.37 5.96 -18.22
CA TYR A 276 10.65 5.41 -17.75
C TYR A 276 11.84 6.35 -17.94
N TYR A 277 11.63 7.49 -18.61
CA TYR A 277 12.70 8.41 -18.94
C TYR A 277 13.11 9.23 -17.71
N PHE A 278 14.41 9.52 -17.61
CA PHE A 278 14.99 10.20 -16.45
C PHE A 278 14.29 11.53 -16.09
N PRO A 279 13.95 12.44 -17.03
CA PRO A 279 13.29 13.71 -16.68
C PRO A 279 11.91 13.53 -16.05
N VAL A 280 11.12 12.56 -16.54
CA VAL A 280 9.77 12.28 -16.02
C VAL A 280 9.86 11.75 -14.60
N ARG A 281 10.78 10.81 -14.36
CA ARG A 281 11.02 10.27 -13.02
C ARG A 281 11.56 11.29 -12.05
N LEU A 282 12.47 12.16 -12.49
CA LEU A 282 12.99 13.25 -11.68
C LEU A 282 11.86 14.20 -11.27
N LEU A 283 10.94 14.52 -12.18
CA LEU A 283 9.74 15.30 -11.87
C LEU A 283 8.85 14.60 -10.84
N ILE A 284 8.55 13.30 -11.02
CA ILE A 284 7.76 12.51 -10.06
C ILE A 284 8.41 12.57 -8.67
N TYR A 285 9.71 12.32 -8.60
CA TYR A 285 10.47 12.39 -7.35
C TYR A 285 10.30 13.75 -6.67
N TYR A 286 10.54 14.86 -7.39
CA TYR A 286 10.44 16.20 -6.80
C TYR A 286 9.02 16.56 -6.37
N VAL A 287 8.00 16.21 -7.16
CA VAL A 287 6.59 16.46 -6.79
C VAL A 287 6.22 15.70 -5.53
N VAL A 288 6.61 14.42 -5.43
CA VAL A 288 6.31 13.60 -4.25
C VAL A 288 7.09 14.11 -3.03
N MET A 289 8.40 14.36 -3.15
CA MET A 289 9.20 14.89 -2.04
C MET A 289 8.69 16.24 -1.56
N TYR A 290 8.32 17.14 -2.48
CA TYR A 290 7.73 18.43 -2.13
C TYR A 290 6.44 18.25 -1.33
N ARG A 291 5.52 17.37 -1.76
CA ARG A 291 4.27 17.09 -1.03
C ARG A 291 4.52 16.52 0.35
N LEU A 292 5.41 15.54 0.48
CA LEU A 292 5.74 14.91 1.76
C LEU A 292 6.36 15.95 2.72
N GLN A 293 7.31 16.73 2.23
CA GLN A 293 8.02 17.72 3.05
C GLN A 293 7.18 18.94 3.39
N SER A 294 6.27 19.35 2.50
CA SER A 294 5.30 20.41 2.80
C SER A 294 4.31 19.98 3.88
N SER A 295 4.01 18.67 3.97
CA SER A 295 3.07 18.14 4.96
C SER A 295 3.69 17.87 6.33
N LYS A 296 4.96 17.44 6.39
CA LYS A 296 5.60 16.95 7.65
C LYS A 296 7.01 17.49 7.91
N GLY A 297 7.48 18.43 7.09
CA GLY A 297 8.82 18.98 7.18
C GLY A 297 9.87 18.13 6.47
N PRO A 298 11.15 18.53 6.53
CA PRO A 298 12.23 17.78 5.90
C PRO A 298 12.41 16.40 6.52
N PHE A 299 12.86 15.43 5.72
CA PHE A 299 13.27 14.13 6.26
C PHE A 299 14.47 14.30 7.18
N ARG A 300 14.38 13.70 8.37
CA ARG A 300 15.44 13.67 9.37
C ARG A 300 15.56 12.25 9.88
N VAL A 301 16.78 11.83 10.20
CA VAL A 301 16.99 10.64 11.00
C VAL A 301 16.43 10.96 12.37
N ILE A 302 15.51 10.14 12.86
CA ILE A 302 14.94 10.32 14.18
C ILE A 302 15.74 9.43 15.11
N GLU A 303 16.74 10.03 15.76
CA GLU A 303 17.46 9.39 16.85
C GLU A 303 16.47 9.11 17.97
N ALA A 304 16.64 8.00 18.67
CA ALA A 304 15.70 7.51 19.68
C ALA A 304 15.58 8.40 20.95
N ASP A 305 16.25 9.55 20.99
CA ASP A 305 16.44 10.38 22.19
C ASP A 305 15.84 11.79 22.09
N THR A 306 14.63 11.93 21.54
CA THR A 306 13.79 13.11 21.83
C THR A 306 12.32 12.73 22.01
N ALA A 307 12.06 11.77 22.90
CA ALA A 307 10.74 11.61 23.52
C ALA A 307 10.64 12.48 24.78
N VAL A 308 10.90 13.79 24.67
CA VAL A 308 10.49 14.78 25.67
C VAL A 308 10.19 16.10 24.95
N ALA A 309 8.91 16.48 24.96
CA ALA A 309 8.36 17.82 24.74
C ALA A 309 8.50 18.46 23.34
N ALA A 310 7.41 18.41 22.56
CA ALA A 310 6.73 19.59 21.98
C ALA A 310 5.36 19.19 21.41
#